data_AF-A0A0D0GNP2-F1
#
_entry.id   AF-A0A0D0GNP2-F1
#
_cell.length_a   1.000
_cell.length_b   1.000
_cell.length_c   1.000
_cell.angle_alpha   90.00
_cell.angle_beta   90.00
_cell.angle_gamma   90.00
#
_symmetry.space_group_name_H-M   'P 1'
#
loop_
_entity.id
_entity.type
_entity.pdbx_description
1 polymer ?
#
loop_
_entity_poly.entity_id
_entity_poly.type
_entity_poly.pdbx_seq_one_letter_code
_entity_poly.pdbx_strand_id
1 'polypeptide(L)'
;MRFRTDILLLVLIGLGVNQPVKAQAISFSPTRLFFKGNPGETLTETITISNSGKEPYEFITSIQDWKRDSLGNKIYFPMGTLASSNGRNIRLSSTNIKINPGEKKELYNQHPGA
;
A
#
# COMPACT_ATOMS: atom_id res chain seq x y z
N MET A 1 -7.99 -49.14 37.33
CA MET A 1 -8.91 -48.70 36.26
C MET A 1 -8.66 -47.21 36.02
N ARG A 2 -7.72 -46.88 35.13
CA ARG A 2 -7.24 -45.52 34.82
C ARG A 2 -7.54 -45.25 33.35
N PHE A 3 -8.66 -44.61 33.04
CA PHE A 3 -9.08 -44.32 31.66
C PHE A 3 -10.06 -43.13 31.61
N ARG A 4 -9.78 -41.99 32.24
CA ARG A 4 -10.76 -40.87 32.20
C ARG A 4 -10.21 -39.44 32.10
N THR A 5 -8.93 -39.18 32.30
CA THR A 5 -8.40 -37.79 32.29
C THR A 5 -7.62 -37.42 31.03
N ASP A 6 -7.00 -38.39 30.34
CA ASP A 6 -6.15 -38.09 29.19
C ASP A 6 -6.94 -37.78 27.90
N ILE A 7 -8.18 -38.27 27.80
CA ILE A 7 -9.06 -38.02 26.66
C ILE A 7 -9.60 -36.59 26.66
N LEU A 8 -9.76 -35.96 27.84
CA LEU A 8 -10.26 -34.60 27.96
C LEU A 8 -9.24 -33.55 27.50
N LEU A 9 -7.94 -33.81 27.67
CA LEU A 9 -6.88 -32.89 27.24
C LEU A 9 -6.66 -32.89 25.71
N LEU A 10 -6.91 -34.02 25.05
CA LEU A 10 -6.80 -34.17 23.58
C LEU A 10 -7.97 -33.51 22.83
N VAL A 11 -9.17 -33.45 23.41
CA VAL A 11 -10.35 -32.85 22.78
C VAL A 11 -10.29 -31.31 22.78
N LEU A 12 -9.66 -30.69 23.79
CA LEU A 12 -9.53 -29.23 23.86
C LEU A 12 -8.53 -28.64 22.85
N ILE A 13 -7.53 -29.41 22.41
CA ILE A 13 -6.52 -28.95 21.44
C ILE A 13 -7.05 -29.03 20.00
N GLY A 14 -8.02 -29.93 19.73
CA GLY A 14 -8.58 -30.14 18.38
C GLY A 14 -9.66 -29.14 17.93
N LEU A 15 -10.28 -28.40 18.86
CA LEU A 15 -11.43 -27.54 18.56
C LEU A 15 -11.08 -26.07 18.26
N GLY A 16 -9.81 -25.67 18.40
CA GLY A 16 -9.43 -24.25 18.49
C GLY A 16 -8.98 -23.53 17.21
N VAL A 17 -8.79 -24.19 16.06
CA VAL A 17 -7.98 -23.59 14.98
C VAL A 17 -8.57 -23.71 13.58
N ASN A 18 -9.82 -23.27 13.40
CA ASN A 18 -10.38 -22.97 12.07
C ASN A 18 -10.83 -21.51 11.98
N GLN A 19 -9.99 -20.58 12.43
CA GLN A 19 -10.24 -19.17 12.13
C GLN A 19 -9.73 -18.87 10.71
N PRO A 20 -10.58 -18.37 9.80
CA PRO A 20 -10.11 -17.96 8.48
C PRO A 20 -9.10 -16.83 8.67
N VAL A 21 -7.84 -17.11 8.38
CA VAL A 21 -6.78 -16.10 8.32
C VAL A 21 -7.20 -15.11 7.23
N LYS A 22 -7.60 -13.89 7.62
CA LYS A 22 -7.86 -12.82 6.67
C LYS A 22 -6.53 -12.33 6.11
N ALA A 23 -6.08 -12.96 5.03
CA ALA A 23 -4.95 -12.46 4.25
C ALA A 23 -5.30 -11.09 3.65
N GLN A 24 -4.29 -10.21 3.52
CA GLN A 24 -4.46 -8.97 2.76
C GLN A 24 -4.67 -9.31 1.28
N ALA A 25 -5.87 -9.01 0.79
CA ALA A 25 -6.27 -9.27 -0.60
C ALA A 25 -5.64 -8.28 -1.60
N ILE A 26 -5.11 -7.15 -1.13
CA ILE A 26 -4.50 -6.10 -1.94
C ILE A 26 -3.15 -5.68 -1.34
N SER A 27 -2.15 -5.45 -2.19
CA SER A 27 -0.83 -4.97 -1.78
C SER A 27 -0.31 -3.87 -2.70
N PHE A 28 0.45 -2.94 -2.13
CA PHE A 28 1.15 -1.86 -2.83
C PHE A 28 2.65 -1.93 -2.50
N SER A 29 3.51 -1.95 -3.51
CA SER A 29 4.96 -2.04 -3.31
C SER A 29 5.72 -1.23 -4.36
N PRO A 30 6.74 -0.44 -3.98
CA PRO A 30 7.08 -0.07 -2.60
C PRO A 30 6.08 0.95 -2.03
N THR A 31 6.05 1.11 -0.71
CA THR A 31 5.18 2.11 -0.03
C THR A 31 5.86 3.48 0.11
N ARG A 32 7.13 3.58 -0.26
CA ARG A 32 7.91 4.82 -0.28
C ARG A 32 8.83 4.82 -1.49
N LEU A 33 8.87 5.96 -2.17
CA LEU A 33 9.75 6.21 -3.32
C LEU A 33 10.81 7.24 -2.93
N PHE A 34 12.00 7.08 -3.49
CA PHE A 34 13.10 8.02 -3.34
C PHE A 34 13.58 8.39 -4.74
N PHE A 35 13.42 9.66 -5.10
CA PHE A 35 13.94 10.18 -6.36
C PHE A 35 15.33 10.78 -6.10
N LYS A 36 16.37 10.16 -6.67
CA LYS A 36 17.74 10.65 -6.60
C LYS A 36 18.36 10.58 -7.98
N GLY A 37 18.64 11.75 -8.57
CA GLY A 37 19.20 11.87 -9.91
C GLY A 37 20.01 13.15 -10.03
N ASN A 38 20.61 13.34 -11.19
CA ASN A 38 21.38 14.53 -11.52
C ASN A 38 20.46 15.70 -11.93
N PRO A 39 20.92 16.96 -11.85
CA PRO A 39 20.16 18.09 -12.37
C PRO A 39 19.72 17.88 -13.83
N GLY A 40 18.47 18.23 -14.16
CA GLY A 40 17.88 17.99 -15.48
C GLY A 40 17.50 16.54 -15.82
N GLU A 41 17.81 15.55 -14.98
CA GLU A 41 17.45 14.15 -15.21
C GLU A 41 15.96 13.90 -14.91
N THR A 42 15.25 13.20 -15.82
CA THR A 42 13.89 12.73 -15.54
C THR A 42 13.94 11.32 -14.97
N LEU A 43 13.44 11.17 -13.75
CA LEU A 43 13.43 9.88 -13.04
C LEU A 43 12.04 9.26 -13.11
N THR A 44 11.99 7.93 -13.25
CA THR A 44 10.74 7.15 -13.21
C THR A 44 10.87 6.07 -12.16
N GLU A 45 9.90 6.02 -11.25
CA GLU A 45 9.78 4.99 -10.23
C GLU A 45 8.46 4.22 -10.41
N THR A 46 8.45 2.94 -10.07
CA THR A 46 7.31 2.04 -10.28
C THR A 46 6.69 1.61 -8.95
N ILE A 47 5.37 1.72 -8.86
CA ILE A 47 4.56 1.13 -7.79
C ILE A 47 3.78 -0.04 -8.38
N THR A 48 4.02 -1.24 -7.86
CA THR A 48 3.24 -2.44 -8.16
C THR A 48 2.03 -2.53 -7.22
N ILE A 49 0.86 -2.67 -7.82
CA ILE A 49 -0.41 -2.96 -7.15
C ILE A 49 -0.75 -4.41 -7.50
N SER A 50 -1.03 -5.25 -6.50
CA SER A 50 -1.38 -6.66 -6.71
C SER A 50 -2.67 -6.99 -5.97
N ASN A 51 -3.58 -7.70 -6.64
CA ASN A 51 -4.82 -8.20 -6.07
C ASN A 51 -4.78 -9.73 -5.96
N SER A 52 -4.54 -10.24 -4.76
CA SER A 52 -4.59 -11.67 -4.43
C SER A 52 -5.99 -12.11 -3.97
N GLY A 53 -6.96 -11.18 -3.93
CA GLY A 53 -8.34 -11.42 -3.56
C GLY A 53 -9.18 -12.06 -4.66
N LYS A 54 -10.49 -12.11 -4.40
CA LYS A 54 -11.50 -12.69 -5.30
C LYS A 54 -12.37 -11.65 -6.00
N GLU A 55 -12.32 -10.41 -5.54
CA GLU A 55 -13.12 -9.29 -6.06
C GLU A 55 -12.22 -8.24 -6.74
N PRO A 56 -12.73 -7.51 -7.75
CA PRO A 56 -12.01 -6.40 -8.34
C PRO A 56 -11.97 -5.18 -7.40
N TYR A 57 -10.94 -4.34 -7.55
CA TYR A 57 -10.85 -3.04 -6.90
C TYR A 57 -10.71 -1.91 -7.91
N GLU A 58 -11.23 -0.73 -7.57
CA GLU A 58 -11.06 0.50 -8.33
C GLU A 58 -10.48 1.57 -7.41
N PHE A 59 -9.36 2.17 -7.83
CA PHE A 59 -8.62 3.16 -7.07
C PHE A 59 -8.57 4.49 -7.82
N ILE A 60 -8.69 5.58 -7.06
CA ILE A 60 -8.35 6.92 -7.51
C ILE A 60 -7.01 7.29 -6.89
N THR A 61 -6.05 7.68 -7.71
CA THR A 61 -4.71 8.07 -7.27
C THR A 61 -4.55 9.58 -7.39
N SER A 62 -3.92 10.18 -6.38
CA SER A 62 -3.62 11.60 -6.32
C SER A 62 -2.33 11.84 -5.53
N ILE A 63 -1.71 12.98 -5.77
CA ILE A 63 -0.54 13.44 -5.02
C ILE A 63 -0.97 14.61 -4.14
N GLN A 64 -0.54 14.58 -2.89
CA GLN A 64 -0.81 15.61 -1.90
C GLN A 64 0.48 15.99 -1.19
N ASP A 65 0.57 17.26 -0.79
CA ASP A 65 1.60 17.70 0.14
C ASP A 65 1.19 17.32 1.56
N TRP A 66 2.16 17.15 2.45
CA TRP A 66 1.88 16.94 3.86
C TRP A 66 2.97 17.55 4.75
N LYS A 67 2.60 17.91 5.98
CA LYS A 67 3.53 18.26 7.05
C LYS A 67 3.10 17.62 8.36
N ARG A 68 3.98 17.66 9.36
CA ARG A 68 3.60 17.31 10.73
C ARG A 68 3.12 18.54 11.50
N ASP A 69 2.08 18.38 12.32
CA ASP A 69 1.74 19.36 13.35
C ASP A 69 2.69 19.24 14.55
N SER A 70 2.46 20.06 15.59
CA SER A 70 3.25 20.03 16.84
C SER A 70 3.14 18.72 17.63
N LEU A 71 2.13 17.89 17.35
CA LEU A 71 1.92 16.59 17.98
C LEU A 71 2.44 15.42 17.13
N GLY A 72 2.94 15.72 15.92
CA GLY A 72 3.47 14.73 14.99
C GLY A 72 2.42 14.16 14.02
N ASN A 73 1.17 14.61 14.04
CA ASN A 73 0.13 14.15 13.12
C ASN A 73 0.39 14.65 11.70
N LYS A 74 0.07 13.84 10.69
CA LYS A 74 0.15 14.27 9.30
C LYS A 74 -1.06 15.13 8.95
N ILE A 75 -0.80 16.35 8.48
CA ILE A 75 -1.80 17.23 7.87
C ILE A 75 -1.52 17.29 6.37
N TYR A 76 -2.54 16.97 5.58
CA TYR A 76 -2.47 16.93 4.12
C TYR A 76 -2.98 18.24 3.50
N PHE A 77 -2.40 18.62 2.37
CA PHE A 77 -2.74 19.81 1.60
C PHE A 77 -2.81 19.47 0.11
N PRO A 78 -3.56 20.25 -0.69
CA PRO A 78 -3.49 20.15 -2.14
C PRO A 78 -2.05 20.26 -2.64
N MET A 79 -1.72 19.55 -3.72
CA MET A 79 -0.39 19.56 -4.35
C MET A 79 0.09 21.00 -4.62
N GLY A 80 1.31 21.32 -4.21
CA GLY A 80 1.92 22.61 -4.49
C GLY A 80 1.48 23.72 -3.53
N THR A 81 0.81 23.39 -2.42
CA THR A 81 0.39 24.36 -1.40
C THR A 81 1.55 24.71 -0.47
N LEU A 82 2.39 23.74 -0.10
CA LEU A 82 3.52 23.99 0.78
C LEU A 82 4.68 24.62 -0.01
N ALA A 83 5.39 25.58 0.61
CA ALA A 83 6.57 26.20 -0.01
C ALA A 83 7.67 25.17 -0.34
N SER A 84 7.76 24.09 0.42
CA SER A 84 8.67 22.96 0.21
C SER A 84 8.07 21.84 -0.65
N SER A 85 6.99 22.12 -1.40
CA SER A 85 6.33 21.10 -2.21
C SER A 85 7.23 20.65 -3.36
N ASN A 86 7.43 19.35 -3.47
CA ASN A 86 7.93 18.70 -4.68
C ASN A 86 6.79 18.14 -5.55
N GLY A 87 5.53 18.23 -5.09
CA GLY A 87 4.40 17.58 -5.74
C GLY A 87 4.15 18.05 -7.17
N ARG A 88 4.46 19.32 -7.49
CA ARG A 88 4.32 19.88 -8.85
C ARG A 88 5.24 19.22 -9.87
N ASN A 89 6.36 18.68 -9.40
CA ASN A 89 7.36 18.00 -10.21
C ASN A 89 7.14 16.48 -10.18
N ILE A 90 5.94 16.00 -9.88
CA ILE A 90 5.66 14.57 -9.78
C ILE A 90 4.42 14.28 -10.65
N ARG A 91 4.54 13.32 -11.58
CA ARG A 91 3.46 12.93 -12.49
C ARG A 91 3.14 11.45 -12.34
N LEU A 92 1.86 11.14 -12.10
CA LEU A 92 1.34 9.78 -12.12
C LEU A 92 1.00 9.36 -13.56
N SER A 93 1.27 8.11 -13.93
CA SER A 93 0.87 7.58 -15.24
C SER A 93 -0.63 7.34 -15.38
N SER A 94 -1.35 7.17 -14.27
CA SER A 94 -2.81 7.09 -14.24
C SER A 94 -3.38 7.64 -12.94
N THR A 95 -4.58 8.22 -13.02
CA THR A 95 -5.39 8.70 -11.88
C THR A 95 -6.52 7.73 -11.51
N ASN A 96 -6.84 6.76 -12.37
CA ASN A 96 -7.84 5.73 -12.12
C ASN A 96 -7.26 4.34 -12.43
N ILE A 97 -7.33 3.43 -11.47
CA ILE A 97 -6.76 2.09 -11.59
C ILE A 97 -7.81 1.07 -11.17
N LYS A 98 -8.34 0.34 -12.15
CA LYS A 98 -9.07 -0.90 -11.91
C LYS A 98 -8.10 -2.07 -11.83
N ILE A 99 -8.22 -2.96 -10.85
CA ILE A 99 -7.41 -4.17 -10.72
C ILE A 99 -8.29 -5.38 -10.44
N ASN A 100 -8.29 -6.34 -11.34
CA ASN A 100 -9.09 -7.56 -11.26
C ASN A 100 -8.43 -8.60 -10.33
N PRO A 101 -9.18 -9.62 -9.87
CA PRO A 101 -8.61 -10.74 -9.13
C PRO A 101 -7.43 -11.39 -9.84
N GLY A 102 -6.33 -11.61 -9.11
CA GLY A 102 -5.08 -12.19 -9.63
C GLY A 102 -4.21 -11.23 -10.44
N GLU A 103 -4.67 -10.00 -10.70
CA GLU A 103 -3.93 -9.04 -11.52
C GLU A 103 -2.82 -8.32 -10.75
N LYS A 104 -1.78 -7.94 -11.49
CA LYS A 104 -0.74 -6.99 -11.06
C LYS A 104 -0.71 -5.82 -12.04
N LYS A 105 -0.70 -4.60 -11.51
CA LYS A 105 -0.56 -3.36 -12.31
C LYS A 105 0.59 -2.51 -11.81
N GLU A 106 1.21 -1.82 -12.76
CA GLU A 106 2.26 -0.86 -12.48
C GLU A 106 1.71 0.57 -12.63
N LEU A 107 2.02 1.40 -11.64
CA LEU A 107 1.82 2.83 -11.66
C LEU A 107 3.20 3.48 -11.71
N TYR A 108 3.46 4.25 -12.76
CA TYR A 108 4.70 4.99 -12.90
C TYR A 108 4.56 6.36 -12.28
N ASN A 109 5.62 6.79 -11.61
CA ASN A 109 5.74 8.10 -11.05
C ASN A 109 6.98 8.80 -11.61
N GLN A 110 6.78 9.91 -12.32
CA GLN A 110 7.85 10.64 -12.99
C GLN A 110 8.18 11.92 -12.24
N HIS A 111 9.48 12.16 -12.00
CA HIS A 111 9.98 13.45 -11.52
C HIS A 111 10.79 14.15 -12.62
N PRO A 112 10.28 15.22 -13.26
CA PRO A 112 11.06 16.02 -14.18
C PRO A 112 12.20 16.70 -13.41
N GLY A 113 13.43 16.57 -13.91
CA GLY A 113 14.58 17.25 -13.33
C GLY A 113 14.36 18.77 -13.33
N ALA A 114 14.67 19.40 -12.20
CA ALA A 114 14.79 20.86 -12.11
C ALA A 114 16.12 21.32 -12.73
#